data_AF-A0A935ZLT4-F1
#
_entry.id   AF-A0A935ZLT4-F1
#
_cell.length_a   1.000
_cell.length_b   1.000
_cell.length_c   1.000
_cell.angle_alpha   90.00
_cell.angle_beta   90.00
_cell.angle_gamma   90.00
#
_symmetry.space_group_name_H-M   'P 1'
#
loop_
_entity.id
_entity.type
_entity.pdbx_description
1 polymer ?
#
loop_
_entity_poly.entity_id
_entity_poly.type
_entity_poly.pdbx_seq_one_letter_code
_entity_poly.pdbx_strand_id
1 'polypeptide(L)'
;MVETGEGSVGRGSHRPPRRPAPPAPRFGTVEITVNLEALCWDTFADDGSDADRPLQEASVSLMPAAGGISFATTDASGIARFENVPVGHVRVNASKTDHVHDDTHPSANLEFDLAAGATVQQTTTLRSADLVCRRKHVAKPAGAPGPVTLGPMFWADEPWILLIRDIVWLVMLLASIALTIVGLAVPGASACLPAGVLCLGVFAYANHVTFGLVPGVIVMALAFAAFLALVVFTILSMLPTPPLPVMDGATGTFGMPRADIFFFPSLCGMWLAFAIGIGAGRQAEFSNKNWTITIIAMIASVVLTIVVFVIIYYFTQTATFVANPDYVVWACLAQLVAGAVTGLIGGLLGHVFVNDGQLDPAQAYGVTDLALPFAGERYCVQGHHGFISHFFRRWQEPNRAGVMTTWTTDEEFSYDWSLPLGHPFLCAKEGHIVAFREDKDGNTMSSPSNDVANYVYVKHRDGTVAHYLHLQQGGFTAVNPAIAALKGTLSGDEYVFDGNPVHCWEGQQLAATGNVGISMFSHLHFQVHLAARENGRATKPVKFSDVSVAIHEGRCFSMRKYRSDNVDRGPVQVR
;
A
#
# COMPACT_ATOMS: atom_id res chain seq x y z
N MET A 1 -101.33 5.66 56.37
CA MET A 1 -101.84 4.28 56.24
C MET A 1 -100.85 3.53 55.37
N VAL A 2 -100.32 2.46 55.93
CA VAL A 2 -99.24 1.61 55.37
C VAL A 2 -99.88 0.41 54.70
N GLU A 3 -99.44 0.12 53.48
CA GLU A 3 -99.56 -1.11 52.71
C GLU A 3 -98.61 -0.87 51.51
N THR A 4 -97.69 -1.69 51.03
CA THR A 4 -97.30 -3.11 51.05
C THR A 4 -95.78 -3.14 50.72
N GLY A 5 -94.99 -4.20 50.77
CA GLY A 5 -95.25 -5.64 50.85
C GLY A 5 -93.97 -6.41 51.18
N GLU A 6 -94.18 -7.67 51.55
CA GLU A 6 -93.22 -8.61 52.11
C GLU A 6 -92.34 -9.28 51.06
N GLY A 7 -91.13 -9.67 51.47
CA GLY A 7 -90.22 -10.52 50.71
C GLY A 7 -90.32 -11.99 51.10
N SER A 8 -89.81 -12.88 50.23
CA SER A 8 -89.14 -14.11 50.68
C SER A 8 -88.18 -14.63 49.59
N VAL A 9 -87.16 -15.34 50.06
CA VAL A 9 -85.82 -15.48 49.50
C VAL A 9 -85.64 -16.85 48.81
N GLY A 10 -85.18 -16.86 47.56
CA GLY A 10 -84.75 -18.05 46.83
C GLY A 10 -83.22 -18.23 46.85
N ARG A 11 -82.75 -19.41 47.24
CA ARG A 11 -81.34 -19.83 47.38
C ARG A 11 -80.55 -19.72 46.06
N GLY A 12 -79.47 -18.94 46.05
CA GLY A 12 -78.44 -18.96 45.00
C GLY A 12 -77.22 -19.77 45.43
N SER A 13 -76.82 -20.76 44.63
CA SER A 13 -75.62 -21.57 44.83
C SER A 13 -74.35 -20.78 44.45
N HIS A 14 -73.49 -20.47 45.42
CA HIS A 14 -72.16 -19.93 45.16
C HIS A 14 -71.18 -21.04 44.72
N ARG A 15 -70.73 -20.98 43.46
CA ARG A 15 -69.49 -21.65 43.02
C ARG A 15 -68.31 -20.71 43.28
N PRO A 16 -67.16 -21.21 43.77
CA PRO A 16 -65.97 -20.37 43.95
C PRO A 16 -65.35 -19.98 42.58
N PRO A 17 -64.63 -18.85 42.51
CA PRO A 17 -64.00 -18.39 41.29
C PRO A 17 -62.90 -19.36 40.83
N ARG A 18 -62.91 -19.73 39.55
CA ARG A 18 -61.82 -20.50 38.92
C ARG A 18 -60.54 -19.66 38.98
N ARG A 19 -59.45 -20.25 39.48
CA ARG A 19 -58.09 -19.66 39.33
C ARG A 19 -57.83 -19.37 37.84
N PRO A 20 -57.20 -18.23 37.49
CA PRO A 20 -56.75 -18.01 36.13
C PRO A 20 -55.81 -19.15 35.73
N ALA A 21 -56.00 -19.68 34.52
CA ALA A 21 -55.08 -20.66 33.95
C ALA A 21 -53.66 -20.07 33.98
N PRO A 22 -52.63 -20.86 34.33
CA PRO A 22 -51.25 -20.40 34.21
C PRO A 22 -51.03 -19.89 32.77
N PRO A 23 -50.28 -18.79 32.56
CA PRO A 23 -49.97 -18.31 31.22
C PRO A 23 -49.37 -19.47 30.45
N ALA A 24 -49.89 -19.72 29.23
CA ALA A 24 -49.35 -20.76 28.38
C ALA A 24 -47.84 -20.57 28.26
N PRO A 25 -47.03 -21.62 28.44
CA PRO A 25 -45.59 -21.52 28.28
C PRO A 25 -45.31 -20.94 26.89
N ARG A 26 -44.63 -19.79 26.89
CA ARG A 26 -44.26 -19.09 25.66
C ARG A 26 -43.04 -19.80 25.12
N PHE A 27 -43.22 -20.50 24.01
CA PHE A 27 -42.15 -21.21 23.34
C PHE A 27 -41.78 -20.52 22.02
N GLY A 28 -40.58 -20.81 21.53
CA GLY A 28 -40.12 -20.47 20.18
C GLY A 28 -39.44 -21.66 19.52
N THR A 29 -38.99 -21.44 18.28
CA THR A 29 -38.21 -22.40 17.50
C THR A 29 -36.80 -21.87 17.31
N VAL A 30 -35.81 -22.74 17.47
CA VAL A 30 -34.40 -22.43 17.22
C VAL A 30 -33.88 -23.36 16.15
N GLU A 31 -33.30 -22.80 15.10
CA GLU A 31 -32.54 -23.54 14.10
C GLU A 31 -31.07 -23.15 14.21
N ILE A 32 -30.21 -24.13 14.46
CA ILE A 32 -28.77 -23.95 14.54
C ILE A 32 -28.16 -24.60 13.30
N THR A 33 -27.68 -23.78 12.38
CA THR A 33 -26.82 -24.26 11.30
C THR A 33 -25.42 -24.45 11.88
N VAL A 34 -24.93 -25.69 11.92
CA VAL A 34 -23.53 -25.98 12.26
C VAL A 34 -22.77 -26.18 10.98
N ASN A 35 -21.88 -25.24 10.71
CA ASN A 35 -20.90 -25.40 9.65
C ASN A 35 -19.63 -25.99 10.24
N LEU A 36 -18.95 -26.82 9.46
CA LEU A 36 -17.54 -27.04 9.70
C LEU A 36 -16.84 -25.90 9.00
N GLU A 37 -16.00 -25.15 9.70
CA GLU A 37 -15.05 -24.31 9.00
C GLU A 37 -13.97 -25.23 8.43
N ALA A 38 -14.25 -25.82 7.27
CA ALA A 38 -13.22 -26.45 6.46
C ALA A 38 -12.34 -25.38 5.76
N LEU A 39 -12.31 -24.15 6.29
CA LEU A 39 -11.36 -23.09 5.96
C LEU A 39 -9.99 -23.41 6.58
N CYS A 40 -9.35 -24.49 6.16
CA CYS A 40 -7.95 -24.83 6.46
C CYS A 40 -7.60 -25.49 7.80
N TRP A 41 -8.48 -25.47 8.81
CA TRP A 41 -8.14 -25.92 10.17
C TRP A 41 -8.36 -27.43 10.38
N ASP A 42 -9.35 -28.02 9.67
CA ASP A 42 -9.78 -29.40 9.92
C ASP A 42 -9.88 -30.31 8.68
N THR A 43 -9.54 -29.82 7.47
CA THR A 43 -9.53 -30.64 6.23
C THR A 43 -8.10 -30.99 5.80
N PHE A 44 -7.81 -32.28 5.71
CA PHE A 44 -6.52 -32.78 5.24
C PHE A 44 -6.39 -32.53 3.73
N ALA A 45 -5.16 -32.31 3.26
CA ALA A 45 -4.88 -32.01 1.84
C ALA A 45 -5.42 -33.06 0.85
N ASP A 46 -5.71 -34.27 1.35
CA ASP A 46 -6.05 -35.45 0.55
C ASP A 46 -7.57 -35.66 0.39
N ASP A 47 -8.42 -34.88 1.09
CA ASP A 47 -9.86 -35.17 1.16
C ASP A 47 -10.69 -34.63 -0.02
N GLY A 48 -10.11 -33.78 -0.88
CA GLY A 48 -10.74 -33.26 -2.09
C GLY A 48 -12.07 -32.52 -1.88
N SER A 49 -12.44 -32.19 -0.64
CA SER A 49 -13.78 -31.70 -0.28
C SER A 49 -13.86 -30.18 -0.24
N ASP A 50 -15.07 -29.66 -0.50
CA ASP A 50 -15.36 -28.22 -0.51
C ASP A 50 -15.28 -27.64 0.92
N ALA A 51 -14.72 -26.44 1.03
CA ALA A 51 -14.27 -25.82 2.29
C ALA A 51 -15.42 -25.25 3.16
N ASP A 52 -16.62 -25.12 2.58
CA ASP A 52 -17.80 -24.58 3.25
C ASP A 52 -18.98 -25.58 3.09
N ARG A 53 -18.85 -26.79 3.63
CA ARG A 53 -19.97 -27.75 3.62
C ARG A 53 -20.69 -27.77 4.96
N PRO A 54 -22.03 -27.92 4.95
CA PRO A 54 -22.77 -28.13 6.19
C PRO A 54 -22.25 -29.37 6.92
N LEU A 55 -22.00 -29.24 8.22
CA LEU A 55 -21.44 -30.35 8.99
C LEU A 55 -22.56 -31.28 9.43
N GLN A 56 -22.57 -32.47 8.85
CA GLN A 56 -23.52 -33.53 9.23
C GLN A 56 -23.08 -34.20 10.53
N GLU A 57 -24.04 -34.68 11.32
CA GLU A 57 -23.80 -35.46 12.53
C GLU A 57 -23.04 -34.71 13.64
N ALA A 58 -23.08 -33.37 13.64
CA ALA A 58 -22.57 -32.58 14.75
C ALA A 58 -23.57 -32.63 15.92
N SER A 59 -23.07 -32.89 17.12
CA SER A 59 -23.86 -32.90 18.35
C SER A 59 -24.08 -31.48 18.84
N VAL A 60 -25.34 -31.05 18.93
CA VAL A 60 -25.73 -29.73 19.40
C VAL A 60 -26.53 -29.87 20.69
N SER A 61 -26.08 -29.21 21.74
CA SER A 61 -26.80 -29.06 23.00
C SER A 61 -27.32 -27.64 23.15
N LEU A 62 -28.57 -27.50 23.61
CA LEU A 62 -29.24 -26.23 23.83
C LEU A 62 -29.71 -26.16 25.28
N MET A 63 -29.37 -25.06 25.95
CA MET A 63 -29.61 -24.78 27.36
C MET A 63 -30.38 -23.46 27.52
N PRO A 64 -31.71 -23.49 27.68
CA PRO A 64 -32.49 -22.31 28.01
C PRO A 64 -32.31 -21.94 29.49
N ALA A 65 -32.28 -20.65 29.82
CA ALA A 65 -32.15 -20.18 31.21
C ALA A 65 -33.25 -20.70 32.17
N ALA A 66 -34.43 -21.02 31.63
CA ALA A 66 -35.59 -21.49 32.38
C ALA A 66 -35.88 -23.00 32.19
N GLY A 67 -34.96 -23.78 31.59
CA GLY A 67 -35.21 -25.16 31.17
C GLY A 67 -34.07 -26.16 31.41
N GLY A 68 -34.31 -27.41 31.00
CA GLY A 68 -33.30 -28.48 30.95
C GLY A 68 -32.50 -28.46 29.64
N ILE A 69 -31.44 -29.26 29.57
CA ILE A 69 -30.58 -29.37 28.37
C ILE A 69 -31.30 -30.23 27.32
N SER A 70 -31.46 -29.68 26.12
CA SER A 70 -31.96 -30.41 24.95
C SER A 70 -30.80 -30.76 24.02
N PHE A 71 -30.89 -31.88 23.31
CA PHE A 71 -29.88 -32.32 22.35
C PHE A 71 -30.50 -32.55 20.99
N ALA A 72 -29.79 -32.15 19.93
CA ALA A 72 -30.12 -32.46 18.55
C ALA A 72 -28.83 -32.75 17.78
N THR A 73 -28.96 -33.43 16.65
CA THR A 73 -27.85 -33.66 15.73
C THR A 73 -28.15 -32.95 14.43
N THR A 74 -27.12 -32.44 13.76
CA THR A 74 -27.32 -31.78 12.47
C THR A 74 -27.70 -32.74 11.36
N ASP A 75 -28.62 -32.30 10.50
CA ASP A 75 -29.07 -33.04 9.32
C ASP A 75 -28.09 -32.93 8.13
N ALA A 76 -28.50 -33.44 6.96
CA ALA A 76 -27.69 -33.42 5.74
C ALA A 76 -27.34 -31.99 5.25
N SER A 77 -28.14 -31.01 5.66
CA SER A 77 -28.00 -29.57 5.43
C SER A 77 -27.28 -28.85 6.57
N GLY A 78 -26.73 -29.58 7.55
CA GLY A 78 -25.98 -29.06 8.69
C GLY A 78 -26.86 -28.38 9.74
N ILE A 79 -28.17 -28.60 9.72
CA ILE A 79 -29.10 -27.88 10.62
C ILE A 79 -29.54 -28.79 11.77
N ALA A 80 -29.40 -28.30 13.00
CA ALA A 80 -29.99 -28.86 14.20
C ALA A 80 -31.20 -28.02 14.62
N ARG A 81 -32.38 -28.64 14.68
CA ARG A 81 -33.64 -27.96 15.01
C ARG A 81 -34.10 -28.28 16.42
N PHE A 82 -34.52 -27.24 17.14
CA PHE A 82 -35.11 -27.32 18.46
C PHE A 82 -36.48 -26.64 18.45
N GLU A 83 -37.53 -27.42 18.68
CA GLU A 83 -38.90 -26.93 18.81
C GLU A 83 -39.28 -26.80 20.29
N ASN A 84 -40.28 -25.97 20.56
CA ASN A 84 -40.82 -25.76 21.91
C ASN A 84 -39.76 -25.28 22.92
N VAL A 85 -38.83 -24.43 22.49
CA VAL A 85 -37.77 -23.89 23.35
C VAL A 85 -38.36 -22.78 24.25
N PRO A 86 -38.19 -22.83 25.59
CA PRO A 86 -38.65 -21.77 26.49
C PRO A 86 -38.06 -20.41 26.12
N VAL A 87 -38.89 -19.36 26.10
CA VAL A 87 -38.41 -17.98 25.89
C VAL A 87 -37.42 -17.53 26.96
N GLY A 88 -36.50 -16.66 26.57
CA GLY A 88 -35.44 -16.12 27.42
C GLY A 88 -34.06 -16.33 26.84
N HIS A 89 -33.04 -16.16 27.67
CA HIS A 89 -31.65 -16.35 27.28
C HIS A 89 -31.35 -17.84 27.02
N VAL A 90 -30.71 -18.14 25.90
CA VAL A 90 -30.39 -19.49 25.44
C VAL A 90 -28.89 -19.60 25.19
N ARG A 91 -28.28 -20.65 25.72
CA ARG A 91 -26.91 -21.07 25.38
C ARG A 91 -26.95 -22.30 24.50
N VAL A 92 -26.10 -22.35 23.50
CA VAL A 92 -25.93 -23.49 22.60
C VAL A 92 -24.47 -23.89 22.59
N ASN A 93 -24.20 -25.20 22.67
CA ASN A 93 -22.88 -25.77 22.44
C ASN A 93 -22.98 -26.81 21.34
N ALA A 94 -22.20 -26.63 20.27
CA ALA A 94 -22.03 -27.62 19.21
C ALA A 94 -20.66 -28.29 19.35
N SER A 95 -20.58 -29.59 19.06
CA SER A 95 -19.32 -30.36 19.06
C SER A 95 -19.38 -31.55 18.10
N LYS A 96 -18.21 -32.05 17.67
CA LYS A 96 -18.12 -33.29 16.90
C LYS A 96 -16.94 -34.12 17.39
N THR A 97 -17.22 -35.32 17.90
CA THR A 97 -16.25 -36.17 18.61
C THR A 97 -15.49 -37.14 17.71
N ASP A 98 -16.00 -37.43 16.52
CA ASP A 98 -15.41 -38.31 15.50
C ASP A 98 -14.65 -37.54 14.39
N HIS A 99 -14.53 -36.22 14.55
CA HIS A 99 -13.80 -35.35 13.66
C HIS A 99 -12.48 -34.97 14.33
N VAL A 100 -11.36 -35.24 13.66
CA VAL A 100 -9.95 -35.04 14.07
C VAL A 100 -9.28 -36.27 14.70
N HIS A 101 -8.03 -36.51 14.29
CA HIS A 101 -7.16 -37.64 14.65
C HIS A 101 -6.28 -37.36 15.88
N ASP A 102 -6.58 -36.28 16.61
CA ASP A 102 -5.85 -35.71 17.77
C ASP A 102 -6.86 -35.40 18.89
N ASP A 103 -6.43 -35.45 20.16
CA ASP A 103 -7.28 -35.40 21.38
C ASP A 103 -8.09 -34.09 21.61
N THR A 104 -8.13 -33.20 20.63
CA THR A 104 -8.85 -31.92 20.68
C THR A 104 -10.08 -31.95 19.78
N HIS A 105 -11.26 -32.16 20.36
CA HIS A 105 -12.53 -32.11 19.64
C HIS A 105 -12.96 -30.66 19.39
N PRO A 106 -13.33 -30.29 18.15
CA PRO A 106 -13.80 -28.94 17.86
C PRO A 106 -15.15 -28.69 18.53
N SER A 107 -15.30 -27.56 19.23
CA SER A 107 -16.55 -27.15 19.87
C SER A 107 -16.78 -25.65 19.72
N ALA A 108 -18.05 -25.23 19.64
CA ALA A 108 -18.45 -23.84 19.51
C ALA A 108 -19.61 -23.51 20.44
N ASN A 109 -19.55 -22.32 21.06
CA ASN A 109 -20.57 -21.83 21.98
C ASN A 109 -21.25 -20.59 21.38
N LEU A 110 -22.57 -20.50 21.55
CA LEU A 110 -23.38 -19.37 21.11
C LEU A 110 -24.38 -18.99 22.21
N GLU A 111 -24.61 -17.69 22.41
CA GLU A 111 -25.61 -17.19 23.35
C GLU A 111 -26.50 -16.13 22.69
N PHE A 112 -27.82 -16.21 22.89
CA PHE A 112 -28.79 -15.25 22.34
C PHE A 112 -30.13 -15.29 23.11
N ASP A 113 -30.98 -14.28 22.90
CA ASP A 113 -32.31 -14.22 23.52
C ASP A 113 -33.41 -14.68 22.56
N LEU A 114 -34.30 -15.56 23.03
CA LEU A 114 -35.43 -16.10 22.27
C LEU A 114 -36.76 -15.45 22.68
N ALA A 115 -37.43 -14.83 21.71
CA ALA A 115 -38.75 -14.22 21.88
C ALA A 115 -39.90 -15.21 21.59
N ALA A 116 -41.09 -14.94 22.14
CA ALA A 116 -42.25 -15.82 22.02
C ALA A 116 -42.74 -15.94 20.58
N GLY A 117 -42.91 -17.17 20.08
CA GLY A 117 -43.34 -17.43 18.70
C GLY A 117 -42.30 -17.07 17.63
N ALA A 118 -41.09 -16.66 18.01
CA ALA A 118 -40.02 -16.39 17.06
C ALA A 118 -39.38 -17.69 16.57
N THR A 119 -38.98 -17.68 15.30
CA THR A 119 -37.98 -18.63 14.78
C THR A 119 -36.66 -17.89 14.71
N VAL A 120 -35.68 -18.33 15.49
CA VAL A 120 -34.35 -17.74 15.52
C VAL A 120 -33.41 -18.69 14.79
N GLN A 121 -32.88 -18.24 13.66
CA GLN A 121 -31.83 -18.93 12.92
C GLN A 121 -30.49 -18.40 13.38
N GLN A 122 -29.61 -19.30 13.80
CA GLN A 122 -28.25 -18.98 14.19
C GLN A 122 -27.28 -19.90 13.48
N THR A 123 -26.08 -19.41 13.26
CA THR A 123 -25.00 -20.18 12.67
C THR A 123 -23.86 -20.28 13.67
N THR A 124 -23.29 -21.47 13.81
CA THR A 124 -22.09 -21.71 14.61
C THR A 124 -21.12 -22.60 13.84
N THR A 125 -19.84 -22.44 14.11
CA THR A 125 -18.79 -23.05 13.28
C THR A 125 -17.76 -23.78 14.14
N LEU A 126 -17.54 -25.07 13.87
CA LEU A 126 -16.58 -25.93 14.59
C LEU A 126 -15.15 -25.77 14.03
N ARG A 127 -14.12 -25.72 14.89
CA ARG A 127 -12.68 -25.53 14.53
C ARG A 127 -11.68 -26.25 15.47
N SER A 128 -10.51 -26.65 14.95
CA SER A 128 -9.32 -27.07 15.74
C SER A 128 -8.84 -26.01 16.75
N ALA A 129 -8.30 -26.48 17.88
CA ALA A 129 -7.77 -25.65 18.97
C ALA A 129 -6.38 -25.04 18.71
N ASP A 130 -5.56 -25.62 17.83
CA ASP A 130 -4.17 -25.19 17.59
C ASP A 130 -4.05 -23.90 16.77
N LEU A 131 -5.17 -23.52 16.18
CA LEU A 131 -5.31 -22.34 15.38
C LEU A 131 -4.34 -22.25 14.16
N VAL A 132 -4.07 -23.38 13.47
CA VAL A 132 -3.17 -23.42 12.29
C VAL A 132 -3.87 -23.89 11.02
N CYS A 133 -3.76 -23.07 9.97
CA CYS A 133 -4.15 -23.43 8.60
C CYS A 133 -3.17 -24.46 8.00
N ARG A 134 -3.60 -25.71 7.81
CA ARG A 134 -2.76 -26.82 7.28
C ARG A 134 -3.00 -27.16 5.79
N ARG A 135 -4.11 -26.74 5.19
CA ARG A 135 -4.48 -27.00 3.78
C ARG A 135 -3.83 -26.06 2.76
N LYS A 136 -3.53 -26.58 1.56
CA LYS A 136 -3.22 -25.77 0.37
C LYS A 136 -4.53 -25.37 -0.29
N HIS A 137 -4.83 -24.08 -0.33
CA HIS A 137 -6.06 -23.60 -0.97
C HIS A 137 -5.87 -23.48 -2.48
N VAL A 138 -6.94 -23.76 -3.22
CA VAL A 138 -6.96 -23.63 -4.67
C VAL A 138 -7.20 -22.17 -4.99
N ALA A 139 -6.27 -21.55 -5.71
CA ALA A 139 -6.48 -20.21 -6.25
C ALA A 139 -7.79 -20.21 -7.04
N LYS A 140 -8.76 -19.43 -6.60
CA LYS A 140 -9.98 -19.20 -7.38
C LYS A 140 -9.58 -18.51 -8.68
N PRO A 141 -10.20 -18.83 -9.82
CA PRO A 141 -9.83 -18.27 -11.11
C PRO A 141 -9.75 -16.74 -11.05
N ALA A 142 -8.73 -16.18 -11.70
CA ALA A 142 -8.68 -14.75 -11.96
C ALA A 142 -9.98 -14.34 -12.68
N GLY A 143 -10.66 -13.33 -12.17
CA GLY A 143 -11.86 -12.81 -12.81
C GLY A 143 -11.50 -11.77 -13.89
N ALA A 144 -12.52 -11.25 -14.56
CA ALA A 144 -12.33 -10.28 -15.63
C ALA A 144 -11.65 -9.01 -15.09
N PRO A 145 -10.61 -8.51 -15.77
CA PRO A 145 -9.80 -7.44 -15.22
C PRO A 145 -10.61 -6.13 -15.20
N GLY A 146 -10.47 -5.35 -14.12
CA GLY A 146 -11.20 -4.09 -13.91
C GLY A 146 -11.00 -3.09 -15.06
N PRO A 147 -11.87 -2.07 -15.20
CA PRO A 147 -11.90 -1.20 -16.37
C PRO A 147 -10.52 -0.62 -16.70
N VAL A 148 -10.10 -0.76 -17.96
CA VAL A 148 -8.93 -0.06 -18.49
C VAL A 148 -9.30 1.40 -18.61
N THR A 149 -8.51 2.27 -17.99
CA THR A 149 -8.69 3.71 -18.11
C THR A 149 -7.69 4.28 -19.11
N LEU A 150 -8.09 5.37 -19.77
CA LEU A 150 -7.42 5.97 -20.92
C LEU A 150 -5.97 6.37 -20.63
N GLY A 151 -5.06 5.48 -21.01
CA GLY A 151 -3.64 5.79 -21.12
C GLY A 151 -2.89 5.92 -19.78
N PRO A 152 -1.56 6.09 -19.88
CA PRO A 152 -0.66 6.02 -18.71
C PRO A 152 -0.53 7.32 -17.89
N MET A 153 -1.20 8.43 -18.25
CA MET A 153 -0.85 9.77 -17.73
C MET A 153 -1.94 10.63 -17.10
N PHE A 154 -3.25 10.41 -17.31
CA PHE A 154 -4.25 11.32 -16.73
C PHE A 154 -5.46 10.56 -16.18
N TRP A 155 -5.73 10.75 -14.89
CA TRP A 155 -6.80 10.06 -14.14
C TRP A 155 -7.73 10.96 -13.33
N ALA A 156 -8.94 10.45 -13.11
CA ALA A 156 -9.82 10.96 -12.06
C ALA A 156 -9.28 10.50 -10.70
N ASP A 157 -9.25 11.41 -9.72
CA ASP A 157 -8.79 11.18 -8.34
C ASP A 157 -7.28 10.94 -8.18
N GLU A 158 -6.43 11.51 -9.05
CA GLU A 158 -4.98 11.50 -8.85
C GLU A 158 -4.55 12.23 -7.57
N PRO A 159 -3.65 11.64 -6.76
CA PRO A 159 -2.90 12.41 -5.79
C PRO A 159 -2.17 13.55 -6.51
N TRP A 160 -2.24 14.77 -5.96
CA TRP A 160 -1.67 15.99 -6.56
C TRP A 160 -0.20 15.87 -6.99
N ILE A 161 0.58 15.01 -6.32
CA ILE A 161 1.98 14.76 -6.64
C ILE A 161 2.17 14.07 -8.01
N LEU A 162 1.18 13.29 -8.47
CA LEU A 162 1.21 12.63 -9.78
C LEU A 162 0.92 13.61 -10.91
N LEU A 163 -0.05 14.49 -10.69
CA LEU A 163 -0.33 15.60 -11.60
C LEU A 163 0.92 16.46 -11.82
N ILE A 164 1.70 16.72 -10.77
CA ILE A 164 2.98 17.45 -10.89
C ILE A 164 3.96 16.69 -11.78
N ARG A 165 4.12 15.38 -11.60
CA ARG A 165 4.99 14.55 -12.45
C ARG A 165 4.61 14.68 -13.92
N ASP A 166 3.32 14.59 -14.26
CA ASP A 166 2.85 14.62 -15.64
C ASP A 166 2.96 16.01 -16.27
N ILE A 167 2.69 17.05 -15.48
CA ILE A 167 2.96 18.44 -15.88
C ILE A 167 4.47 18.61 -16.14
N VAL A 168 5.33 18.14 -15.24
CA VAL A 168 6.79 18.22 -15.44
C VAL A 168 7.21 17.47 -16.69
N TRP A 169 6.70 16.26 -16.93
CA TRP A 169 6.99 15.48 -18.14
C TRP A 169 6.63 16.27 -19.41
N LEU A 170 5.40 16.79 -19.49
CA LEU A 170 4.93 17.53 -20.67
C LEU A 170 5.68 18.86 -20.86
N VAL A 171 5.83 19.63 -19.78
CA VAL A 171 6.52 20.93 -19.82
C VAL A 171 7.98 20.75 -20.22
N MET A 172 8.67 19.73 -19.71
CA MET A 172 10.08 19.49 -20.05
C MET A 172 10.24 19.07 -21.51
N LEU A 173 9.31 18.29 -22.08
CA LEU A 173 9.32 17.99 -23.52
C LEU A 173 9.16 19.27 -24.35
N LEU A 174 8.11 20.05 -24.09
CA LEU A 174 7.82 21.26 -24.86
C LEU A 174 8.91 22.31 -24.69
N ALA A 175 9.44 22.48 -23.48
CA ALA A 175 10.56 23.38 -23.20
C ALA A 175 11.83 22.92 -23.92
N SER A 176 12.13 21.62 -23.98
CA SER A 176 13.31 21.13 -24.71
C SER A 176 13.27 21.51 -26.18
N ILE A 177 12.11 21.39 -26.82
CA ILE A 177 11.90 21.73 -28.23
C ILE A 177 11.99 23.24 -28.43
N ALA A 178 11.22 24.01 -27.64
CA ALA A 178 11.15 25.46 -27.76
C ALA A 178 12.52 26.13 -27.53
N LEU A 179 13.23 25.74 -26.47
CA LEU A 179 14.54 26.28 -26.14
C LEU A 179 15.60 25.90 -27.18
N THR A 180 15.54 24.69 -27.74
CA THR A 180 16.43 24.30 -28.84
C THR A 180 16.19 25.15 -30.08
N ILE A 181 14.92 25.37 -30.47
CA ILE A 181 14.57 26.22 -31.61
C ILE A 181 15.06 27.65 -31.37
N VAL A 182 14.80 28.23 -30.19
CA VAL A 182 15.23 29.59 -29.85
C VAL A 182 16.75 29.71 -29.87
N GLY A 183 17.47 28.75 -29.29
CA GLY A 183 18.93 28.76 -29.24
C GLY A 183 19.60 28.64 -30.61
N LEU A 184 18.93 28.03 -31.60
CA LEU A 184 19.39 27.94 -32.98
C LEU A 184 18.97 29.14 -33.85
N ALA A 185 17.80 29.72 -33.59
CA ALA A 185 17.19 30.73 -34.46
C ALA A 185 17.43 32.18 -34.01
N VAL A 186 17.68 32.42 -32.71
CA VAL A 186 17.78 33.77 -32.15
C VAL A 186 19.24 34.12 -31.82
N PRO A 187 19.84 35.10 -32.51
CA PRO A 187 21.20 35.56 -32.19
C PRO A 187 21.32 35.99 -30.72
N GLY A 188 22.37 35.52 -30.05
CA GLY A 188 22.61 35.80 -28.62
C GLY A 188 21.82 34.94 -27.63
N ALA A 189 20.94 34.03 -28.08
CA ALA A 189 20.18 33.13 -27.21
C ALA A 189 20.84 31.76 -27.01
N SER A 190 22.17 31.66 -27.11
CA SER A 190 22.86 30.37 -27.08
C SER A 190 22.72 29.61 -25.75
N ALA A 191 22.41 30.31 -24.64
CA ALA A 191 22.05 29.71 -23.37
C ALA A 191 20.79 28.83 -23.43
N CYS A 192 19.92 29.02 -24.42
CA CYS A 192 18.75 28.18 -24.63
C CYS A 192 19.12 26.77 -25.10
N LEU A 193 20.29 26.56 -25.73
CA LEU A 193 20.74 25.23 -26.15
C LEU A 193 21.01 24.28 -24.96
N PRO A 194 21.90 24.62 -23.99
CA PRO A 194 22.08 23.79 -22.80
C PRO A 194 20.80 23.68 -21.97
N ALA A 195 19.99 24.74 -21.88
CA ALA A 195 18.70 24.66 -21.18
C ALA A 195 17.74 23.65 -21.86
N GLY A 196 17.69 23.62 -23.19
CA GLY A 196 16.90 22.65 -23.95
C GLY A 196 17.36 21.20 -23.72
N VAL A 197 18.69 20.97 -23.71
CA VAL A 197 19.28 19.65 -23.40
C VAL A 197 19.03 19.23 -21.95
N LEU A 198 19.07 20.17 -20.99
CA LEU A 198 18.68 19.92 -19.60
C LEU A 198 17.22 19.45 -19.52
N CYS A 199 16.30 20.18 -20.15
CA CYS A 199 14.89 19.80 -20.21
C CYS A 199 14.71 18.42 -20.84
N LEU A 200 15.46 18.09 -21.89
CA LEU A 200 15.43 16.77 -22.51
C LEU A 200 15.93 15.67 -21.56
N GLY A 201 16.96 15.95 -20.76
CA GLY A 201 17.45 15.03 -19.70
C GLY A 201 16.41 14.79 -18.60
N VAL A 202 15.73 15.84 -18.12
CA VAL A 202 14.64 15.71 -17.13
C VAL A 202 13.45 14.96 -17.73
N PHE A 203 13.10 15.24 -18.99
CA PHE A 203 12.07 14.49 -19.73
C PHE A 203 12.44 13.01 -19.88
N ALA A 204 13.70 12.70 -20.17
CA ALA A 204 14.19 11.33 -20.25
C ALA A 204 14.09 10.60 -18.90
N TYR A 205 14.47 11.28 -17.82
CA TYR A 205 14.30 10.76 -16.46
C TYR A 205 12.82 10.48 -16.16
N ALA A 206 11.93 11.44 -16.43
CA ALA A 206 10.49 11.28 -16.21
C ALA A 206 9.91 10.14 -17.06
N ASN A 207 10.39 9.92 -18.29
CA ASN A 207 9.99 8.75 -19.10
C ASN A 207 10.35 7.43 -18.43
N HIS A 208 11.53 7.33 -17.84
CA HIS A 208 11.93 6.13 -17.11
C HIS A 208 11.02 5.87 -15.91
N VAL A 209 10.77 6.93 -15.14
CA VAL A 209 9.92 6.89 -13.95
C VAL A 209 8.53 6.41 -14.34
N THR A 210 7.91 7.02 -15.36
CA THR A 210 6.53 6.73 -15.76
C THR A 210 6.35 5.42 -16.55
N PHE A 211 7.22 5.15 -17.53
CA PHE A 211 7.04 4.06 -18.50
C PHE A 211 8.01 2.89 -18.33
N GLY A 212 8.96 3.01 -17.41
CA GLY A 212 9.90 1.94 -17.09
C GLY A 212 11.25 2.01 -17.80
N LEU A 213 12.06 1.00 -17.50
CA LEU A 213 13.48 0.96 -17.87
C LEU A 213 13.70 1.10 -19.38
N VAL A 214 12.98 0.33 -20.19
CA VAL A 214 13.24 0.27 -21.64
C VAL A 214 12.95 1.61 -22.33
N PRO A 215 11.74 2.21 -22.22
CA PRO A 215 11.50 3.53 -22.80
C PRO A 215 12.42 4.61 -22.22
N GLY A 216 12.64 4.56 -20.90
CA GLY A 216 13.51 5.51 -20.20
C GLY A 216 14.94 5.52 -20.72
N VAL A 217 15.57 4.35 -20.84
CA VAL A 217 16.96 4.21 -21.32
C VAL A 217 17.11 4.72 -22.76
N ILE A 218 16.13 4.45 -23.62
CA ILE A 218 16.15 4.94 -25.01
C ILE A 218 16.16 6.47 -25.03
N VAL A 219 15.23 7.12 -24.31
CA VAL A 219 15.15 8.59 -24.29
C VAL A 219 16.36 9.20 -23.57
N MET A 220 16.89 8.54 -22.53
CA MET A 220 18.10 8.98 -21.84
C MET A 220 19.34 8.93 -22.74
N ALA A 221 19.47 7.89 -23.56
CA ALA A 221 20.54 7.80 -24.55
C ALA A 221 20.45 8.92 -25.60
N LEU A 222 19.23 9.29 -26.02
CA LEU A 222 19.01 10.44 -26.92
C LEU A 222 19.37 11.78 -26.24
N ALA A 223 18.98 11.97 -24.97
CA ALA A 223 19.34 13.14 -24.20
C ALA A 223 20.86 13.27 -24.03
N PHE A 224 21.54 12.16 -23.76
CA PHE A 224 22.99 12.12 -23.65
C PHE A 224 23.68 12.38 -25.00
N ALA A 225 23.15 11.83 -26.10
CA ALA A 225 23.65 12.12 -27.45
C ALA A 225 23.51 13.61 -27.80
N ALA A 226 22.39 14.24 -27.43
CA ALA A 226 22.20 15.68 -27.59
C ALA A 226 23.19 16.49 -26.75
N PHE A 227 23.49 16.05 -25.53
CA PHE A 227 24.55 16.63 -24.71
C PHE A 227 25.93 16.51 -25.38
N LEU A 228 26.30 15.34 -25.91
CA LEU A 228 27.56 15.16 -26.64
C LEU A 228 27.65 16.06 -27.88
N ALA A 229 26.55 16.20 -28.62
CA ALA A 229 26.47 17.13 -29.74
C ALA A 229 26.70 18.58 -29.28
N LEU A 230 26.15 18.96 -28.12
CA LEU A 230 26.37 20.27 -27.52
C LEU A 230 27.81 20.48 -27.04
N VAL A 231 28.49 19.43 -26.56
CA VAL A 231 29.93 19.47 -26.25
C VAL A 231 30.74 19.78 -27.52
N VAL A 232 30.47 19.05 -28.62
CA VAL A 232 31.14 19.29 -29.91
C VAL A 232 30.85 20.69 -30.42
N PHE A 233 29.59 21.12 -30.41
CA PHE A 233 29.17 22.46 -30.78
C PHE A 233 29.94 23.53 -30.00
N THR A 234 30.00 23.38 -28.68
CA THR A 234 30.69 24.29 -27.78
C THR A 234 32.19 24.38 -28.12
N ILE A 235 32.86 23.25 -28.34
CA ILE A 235 34.26 23.20 -28.77
C ILE A 235 34.47 23.91 -30.11
N LEU A 236 33.63 23.62 -31.11
CA LEU A 236 33.74 24.23 -32.44
C LEU A 236 33.52 25.74 -32.39
N SER A 237 32.61 26.22 -31.54
CA SER A 237 32.33 27.65 -31.37
C SER A 237 33.48 28.44 -30.70
N MET A 238 34.44 27.75 -30.09
CA MET A 238 35.66 28.34 -29.50
C MET A 238 36.85 28.36 -30.46
N LEU A 239 36.78 27.68 -31.60
CA LEU A 239 37.91 27.62 -32.54
C LEU A 239 38.16 29.01 -33.15
N PRO A 240 39.41 29.47 -33.33
CA PRO A 240 39.69 30.75 -33.96
C PRO A 240 39.20 30.77 -35.42
N THR A 241 38.54 31.84 -35.87
CA THR A 241 38.27 32.08 -37.30
C THR A 241 39.38 32.94 -37.93
N PRO A 242 40.12 32.44 -38.93
CA PRO A 242 40.94 33.27 -39.80
C PRO A 242 40.15 33.72 -41.05
N PRO A 243 40.41 34.90 -41.65
CA PRO A 243 40.58 36.23 -41.08
C PRO A 243 39.31 37.08 -41.36
N LEU A 244 38.52 37.38 -40.33
CA LEU A 244 37.49 38.43 -40.43
C LEU A 244 37.62 39.39 -39.25
N PRO A 245 37.53 40.71 -39.50
CA PRO A 245 37.77 41.72 -38.48
C PRO A 245 36.58 41.70 -37.51
N VAL A 246 36.89 41.55 -36.22
CA VAL A 246 36.00 41.80 -35.08
C VAL A 246 34.63 41.13 -35.23
N MET A 247 34.51 39.92 -34.68
CA MET A 247 33.21 39.26 -34.44
C MET A 247 32.22 40.30 -33.90
N ASP A 248 31.11 40.52 -34.62
CA ASP A 248 29.98 41.22 -34.02
C ASP A 248 29.60 40.48 -32.72
N GLY A 249 29.04 41.20 -31.73
CA GLY A 249 28.80 40.64 -30.40
C GLY A 249 27.90 39.40 -30.35
N ALA A 250 27.35 38.94 -31.48
CA ALA A 250 26.27 37.95 -31.56
C ALA A 250 26.67 36.61 -32.22
N THR A 251 27.67 36.60 -33.11
CA THR A 251 28.05 35.40 -33.88
C THR A 251 29.36 34.77 -33.37
N GLY A 252 29.41 33.43 -33.40
CA GLY A 252 30.59 32.61 -33.13
C GLY A 252 31.22 32.08 -34.43
N THR A 253 32.17 31.16 -34.29
CA THR A 253 32.91 30.56 -35.41
C THR A 253 31.97 29.86 -36.39
N PHE A 254 32.22 30.00 -37.71
CA PHE A 254 31.39 29.43 -38.79
C PHE A 254 29.92 29.90 -38.82
N GLY A 255 29.61 31.07 -38.25
CA GLY A 255 28.22 31.57 -38.20
C GLY A 255 27.35 30.84 -37.18
N MET A 256 27.95 30.02 -36.31
CA MET A 256 27.26 29.36 -35.21
C MET A 256 26.99 30.33 -34.05
N PRO A 257 25.97 30.08 -33.21
CA PRO A 257 25.83 30.77 -31.93
C PRO A 257 27.11 30.61 -31.08
N ARG A 258 27.44 31.63 -30.27
CA ARG A 258 28.58 31.56 -29.35
C ARG A 258 28.37 30.50 -28.26
N ALA A 259 29.44 29.87 -27.80
CA ALA A 259 29.40 29.03 -26.60
C ALA A 259 28.73 29.78 -25.45
N ASP A 260 27.73 29.15 -24.83
CA ASP A 260 27.20 29.63 -23.58
C ASP A 260 28.21 29.37 -22.45
N ILE A 261 28.54 30.42 -21.71
CA ILE A 261 29.55 30.38 -20.65
C ILE A 261 28.92 30.14 -19.27
N PHE A 262 27.58 30.20 -19.15
CA PHE A 262 26.91 30.14 -17.85
C PHE A 262 26.22 28.81 -17.56
N PHE A 263 25.31 28.37 -18.44
CA PHE A 263 24.52 27.16 -18.28
C PHE A 263 25.25 25.89 -18.74
N PHE A 264 26.02 25.95 -19.83
CA PHE A 264 26.72 24.77 -20.34
C PHE A 264 27.70 24.14 -19.32
N PRO A 265 28.54 24.91 -18.59
CA PRO A 265 29.41 24.32 -17.57
C PRO A 265 28.65 23.57 -16.47
N SER A 266 27.52 24.14 -15.99
CA SER A 266 26.72 23.52 -14.94
C SER A 266 25.95 22.29 -15.43
N LEU A 267 25.57 22.25 -16.72
CA LEU A 267 25.03 21.07 -17.38
C LEU A 267 26.05 19.93 -17.45
N CYS A 268 27.32 20.22 -17.76
CA CYS A 268 28.40 19.22 -17.70
C CYS A 268 28.55 18.65 -16.29
N GLY A 269 28.54 19.52 -15.27
CA GLY A 269 28.56 19.12 -13.87
C GLY A 269 27.38 18.19 -13.50
N MET A 270 26.17 18.51 -13.98
CA MET A 270 24.98 17.70 -13.74
C MET A 270 25.10 16.28 -14.31
N TRP A 271 25.56 16.14 -15.56
CA TRP A 271 25.74 14.84 -16.19
C TRP A 271 26.80 13.99 -15.48
N LEU A 272 27.90 14.61 -15.03
CA LEU A 272 28.90 13.92 -14.20
C LEU A 272 28.30 13.45 -12.87
N ALA A 273 27.57 14.33 -12.18
CA ALA A 273 26.91 14.00 -10.93
C ALA A 273 25.89 12.86 -11.08
N PHE A 274 25.09 12.89 -12.15
CA PHE A 274 24.15 11.83 -12.48
C PHE A 274 24.86 10.49 -12.74
N ALA A 275 25.97 10.52 -13.49
CA ALA A 275 26.79 9.34 -13.73
C ALA A 275 27.40 8.77 -12.44
N ILE A 276 27.86 9.62 -11.52
CA ILE A 276 28.33 9.21 -10.18
C ILE A 276 27.20 8.56 -9.38
N GLY A 277 26.01 9.16 -9.39
CA GLY A 277 24.82 8.61 -8.72
C GLY A 277 24.43 7.22 -9.22
N ILE A 278 24.42 7.02 -10.54
CA ILE A 278 24.17 5.69 -11.14
C ILE A 278 25.32 4.72 -10.82
N GLY A 279 26.56 5.16 -10.98
CA GLY A 279 27.76 4.33 -10.81
C GLY A 279 27.95 3.82 -9.38
N ALA A 280 27.33 4.47 -8.41
CA ALA A 280 27.31 3.99 -7.03
C ALA A 280 26.48 2.71 -6.84
N GLY A 281 25.56 2.38 -7.76
CA GLY A 281 24.72 1.20 -7.66
C GLY A 281 23.80 1.18 -6.43
N ARG A 282 23.44 -0.02 -5.97
CA ARG A 282 22.62 -0.22 -4.76
C ARG A 282 23.32 0.38 -3.54
N GLN A 283 22.59 1.19 -2.76
CA GLN A 283 23.03 1.66 -1.45
C GLN A 283 22.13 1.07 -0.37
N ALA A 284 22.74 0.66 0.74
CA ALA A 284 22.05 -0.02 1.84
C ALA A 284 21.02 0.85 2.57
N GLU A 285 21.12 2.18 2.47
CA GLU A 285 20.17 3.09 3.08
C GLU A 285 19.90 4.27 2.12
N PHE A 286 18.66 4.43 1.65
CA PHE A 286 18.20 5.75 1.19
C PHE A 286 17.82 6.56 2.44
N SER A 287 18.82 6.94 3.22
CA SER A 287 18.59 7.78 4.37
C SER A 287 18.91 9.23 4.04
N ASN A 288 18.07 10.12 4.53
CA ASN A 288 18.34 11.53 4.84
C ASN A 288 19.62 11.74 5.69
N LYS A 289 20.31 10.68 6.10
CA LYS A 289 21.56 10.69 6.89
C LYS A 289 22.81 10.32 6.10
N ASN A 290 22.72 9.56 5.00
CA ASN A 290 23.91 9.14 4.23
C ASN A 290 23.94 9.79 2.84
N TRP A 291 24.25 11.09 2.83
CA TRP A 291 24.38 11.89 1.61
C TRP A 291 25.73 11.72 0.92
N THR A 292 26.54 10.73 1.30
CA THR A 292 27.95 10.65 0.88
C THR A 292 28.11 10.69 -0.64
N ILE A 293 27.37 9.85 -1.37
CA ILE A 293 27.45 9.81 -2.85
C ILE A 293 26.94 11.11 -3.46
N THR A 294 25.83 11.65 -2.95
CA THR A 294 25.26 12.91 -3.44
C THR A 294 26.20 14.09 -3.18
N ILE A 295 26.91 14.10 -2.05
CA ILE A 295 27.94 15.10 -1.72
C ILE A 295 29.17 14.94 -2.61
N ILE A 296 29.63 13.71 -2.85
CA ILE A 296 30.73 13.44 -3.80
C ILE A 296 30.34 13.93 -5.20
N ALA A 297 29.13 13.63 -5.66
CA ALA A 297 28.58 14.09 -6.93
C ALA A 297 28.49 15.62 -6.99
N MET A 298 28.06 16.28 -5.90
CA MET A 298 28.06 17.74 -5.77
C MET A 298 29.46 18.33 -5.92
N ILE A 299 30.45 17.82 -5.18
CA ILE A 299 31.83 18.33 -5.23
C ILE A 299 32.42 18.13 -6.63
N ALA A 300 32.25 16.94 -7.21
CA ALA A 300 32.72 16.63 -8.55
C ALA A 300 32.07 17.54 -9.62
N SER A 301 30.77 17.80 -9.49
CA SER A 301 30.04 18.75 -10.35
C SER A 301 30.59 20.16 -10.23
N VAL A 302 30.84 20.66 -9.02
CA VAL A 302 31.43 22.00 -8.80
C VAL A 302 32.80 22.10 -9.49
N VAL A 303 33.67 21.11 -9.28
CA VAL A 303 35.00 21.10 -9.89
C VAL A 303 34.90 21.11 -11.42
N LEU A 304 34.08 20.22 -12.01
CA LEU A 304 33.92 20.16 -13.46
C LEU A 304 33.31 21.45 -14.01
N THR A 305 32.31 22.01 -13.35
CA THR A 305 31.65 23.27 -13.73
C THR A 305 32.65 24.41 -13.79
N ILE A 306 33.50 24.56 -12.77
CA ILE A 306 34.53 25.61 -12.74
C ILE A 306 35.60 25.38 -13.82
N VAL A 307 36.07 24.15 -14.00
CA VAL A 307 37.07 23.83 -15.03
C VAL A 307 36.54 24.15 -16.42
N VAL A 308 35.32 23.71 -16.75
CA VAL A 308 34.70 24.00 -18.05
C VAL A 308 34.51 25.50 -18.21
N PHE A 309 33.96 26.20 -17.21
CA PHE A 309 33.82 27.66 -17.23
C PHE A 309 35.15 28.37 -17.55
N VAL A 310 36.25 28.01 -16.88
CA VAL A 310 37.57 28.63 -17.10
C VAL A 310 38.08 28.36 -18.51
N ILE A 311 37.86 27.16 -19.06
CA ILE A 311 38.21 26.84 -20.44
C ILE A 311 37.42 27.72 -21.41
N ILE A 312 36.09 27.77 -21.30
CA ILE A 312 35.24 28.61 -22.16
C ILE A 312 35.66 30.07 -22.07
N TYR A 313 35.85 30.56 -20.84
CA TYR A 313 36.32 31.90 -20.56
C TYR A 313 37.63 32.22 -21.27
N TYR A 314 38.62 31.33 -21.13
CA TYR A 314 39.95 31.51 -21.71
C TYR A 314 39.93 31.61 -23.24
N PHE A 315 39.09 30.81 -23.92
CA PHE A 315 39.02 30.81 -25.39
C PHE A 315 38.08 31.86 -25.97
N THR A 316 37.07 32.30 -25.23
CA THR A 316 36.09 33.28 -25.74
C THR A 316 36.46 34.73 -25.46
N GLN A 317 37.32 35.01 -24.47
CA GLN A 317 37.89 36.33 -24.13
C GLN A 317 36.91 37.49 -24.37
N THR A 318 35.71 37.39 -23.81
CA THR A 318 34.68 38.40 -24.04
C THR A 318 35.16 39.75 -23.50
N ALA A 319 35.18 40.78 -24.36
CA ALA A 319 35.72 42.11 -24.06
C ALA A 319 35.15 42.73 -22.76
N THR A 320 33.98 42.27 -22.33
CA THR A 320 33.29 42.65 -21.10
C THR A 320 34.02 42.24 -19.81
N PHE A 321 34.68 41.08 -19.77
CA PHE A 321 35.37 40.60 -18.56
C PHE A 321 36.79 41.14 -18.43
N VAL A 322 37.47 41.35 -19.57
CA VAL A 322 38.76 42.04 -19.61
C VAL A 322 38.62 43.48 -19.09
N ALA A 323 37.47 44.11 -19.32
CA ALA A 323 37.15 45.46 -18.83
C ALA A 323 36.70 45.51 -17.36
N ASN A 324 36.25 44.40 -16.76
CA ASN A 324 35.69 44.37 -15.40
C ASN A 324 36.13 43.11 -14.63
N PRO A 325 37.28 43.12 -13.95
CA PRO A 325 37.79 41.95 -13.22
C PRO A 325 36.84 41.46 -12.11
N ASP A 326 36.06 42.36 -11.50
CA ASP A 326 35.07 42.01 -10.49
C ASP A 326 33.96 41.10 -11.03
N TYR A 327 33.61 41.22 -12.33
CA TYR A 327 32.62 40.34 -12.97
C TYR A 327 33.10 38.89 -13.05
N VAL A 328 34.41 38.66 -13.17
CA VAL A 328 34.97 37.31 -13.19
C VAL A 328 34.77 36.64 -11.83
N VAL A 329 34.99 37.38 -10.74
CA VAL A 329 34.78 36.89 -9.37
C VAL A 329 33.32 36.49 -9.16
N TRP A 330 32.38 37.35 -9.54
CA TRP A 330 30.94 37.06 -9.44
C TRP A 330 30.50 35.89 -10.33
N ALA A 331 31.06 35.78 -11.55
CA ALA A 331 30.79 34.65 -12.43
C ALA A 331 31.31 33.33 -11.82
N CYS A 332 32.52 33.30 -11.25
CA CYS A 332 33.04 32.14 -10.54
C CYS A 332 32.14 31.76 -9.36
N LEU A 333 31.68 32.72 -8.55
CA LEU A 333 30.75 32.46 -7.45
C LEU A 333 29.42 31.88 -7.93
N ALA A 334 28.86 32.43 -9.02
CA ALA A 334 27.65 31.89 -9.64
C ALA A 334 27.86 30.45 -10.13
N GLN A 335 29.02 30.14 -10.69
CA GLN A 335 29.35 28.78 -11.14
C GLN A 335 29.53 27.79 -9.98
N LEU A 336 30.09 28.23 -8.84
CA LEU A 336 30.15 27.40 -7.63
C LEU A 336 28.74 27.03 -7.15
N VAL A 337 27.83 27.99 -7.10
CA VAL A 337 26.43 27.76 -6.69
C VAL A 337 25.72 26.88 -7.71
N ALA A 338 25.84 27.18 -9.01
CA ALA A 338 25.21 26.43 -10.07
C ALA A 338 25.68 24.96 -10.08
N GLY A 339 27.00 24.73 -10.05
CA GLY A 339 27.59 23.40 -9.99
C GLY A 339 27.18 22.62 -8.74
N ALA A 340 27.03 23.28 -7.59
CA ALA A 340 26.57 22.64 -6.37
C ALA A 340 25.10 22.22 -6.49
N VAL A 341 24.21 23.10 -6.96
CA VAL A 341 22.79 22.81 -7.14
C VAL A 341 22.59 21.70 -8.17
N THR A 342 23.21 21.81 -9.35
CA THR A 342 23.07 20.79 -10.39
C THR A 342 23.72 19.47 -10.00
N GLY A 343 24.80 19.51 -9.21
CA GLY A 343 25.47 18.32 -8.69
C GLY A 343 24.63 17.57 -7.65
N LEU A 344 23.98 18.30 -6.73
CA LEU A 344 23.04 17.70 -5.77
C LEU A 344 21.86 17.05 -6.49
N ILE A 345 21.24 17.76 -7.44
CA ILE A 345 20.09 17.25 -8.20
C ILE A 345 20.52 16.05 -9.05
N GLY A 346 21.59 16.17 -9.83
CA GLY A 346 22.09 15.08 -10.69
C GLY A 346 22.45 13.84 -9.87
N GLY A 347 23.21 14.00 -8.78
CA GLY A 347 23.60 12.90 -7.90
C GLY A 347 22.39 12.22 -7.26
N LEU A 348 21.44 12.99 -6.75
CA LEU A 348 20.20 12.46 -6.15
C LEU A 348 19.37 11.70 -7.18
N LEU A 349 19.12 12.27 -8.35
CA LEU A 349 18.33 11.63 -9.40
C LEU A 349 19.01 10.35 -9.90
N GLY A 350 20.33 10.36 -10.10
CA GLY A 350 21.07 9.16 -10.51
C GLY A 350 21.01 8.05 -9.47
N HIS A 351 21.09 8.43 -8.18
CA HIS A 351 20.95 7.48 -7.08
C HIS A 351 19.54 6.89 -6.98
N VAL A 352 18.50 7.73 -7.02
CA VAL A 352 17.10 7.27 -7.02
C VAL A 352 16.82 6.35 -8.20
N PHE A 353 17.35 6.70 -9.37
CA PHE A 353 17.20 5.92 -10.60
C PHE A 353 17.74 4.50 -10.46
N VAL A 354 18.91 4.35 -9.84
CA VAL A 354 19.56 3.04 -9.73
C VAL A 354 19.04 2.24 -8.54
N ASN A 355 18.59 2.89 -7.45
CA ASN A 355 18.29 2.22 -6.19
C ASN A 355 16.86 1.62 -6.13
N ASP A 356 15.89 2.21 -6.83
CA ASP A 356 14.50 1.74 -6.84
C ASP A 356 14.41 0.27 -7.31
N GLY A 357 13.84 -0.59 -6.47
CA GLY A 357 13.70 -2.03 -6.74
C GLY A 357 14.98 -2.86 -6.63
N GLN A 358 16.13 -2.29 -6.20
CA GLN A 358 17.38 -3.04 -6.00
C GLN A 358 17.45 -3.69 -4.62
N LEU A 359 17.10 -4.97 -4.56
CA LEU A 359 17.24 -5.77 -3.35
C LEU A 359 18.64 -6.34 -3.18
N ASP A 360 18.98 -6.75 -1.95
CA ASP A 360 20.18 -7.55 -1.70
C ASP A 360 20.09 -8.90 -2.44
N PRO A 361 21.10 -9.32 -3.22
CA PRO A 361 21.13 -10.67 -3.78
C PRO A 361 21.02 -11.78 -2.72
N ALA A 362 21.46 -11.53 -1.48
CA ALA A 362 21.31 -12.45 -0.36
C ALA A 362 19.88 -12.51 0.21
N GLN A 363 19.05 -11.51 -0.07
CA GLN A 363 17.63 -11.48 0.29
C GLN A 363 16.81 -12.11 -0.84
N ALA A 364 16.63 -13.42 -0.78
CA ALA A 364 15.69 -14.09 -1.66
C ALA A 364 14.25 -13.63 -1.36
N TYR A 365 13.46 -13.40 -2.42
CA TYR A 365 12.02 -13.19 -2.30
C TYR A 365 11.40 -14.36 -1.53
N GLY A 366 10.90 -14.06 -0.34
CA GLY A 366 10.34 -15.07 0.55
C GLY A 366 8.90 -15.44 0.22
N VAL A 367 8.20 -14.55 -0.48
CA VAL A 367 6.78 -14.69 -0.84
C VAL A 367 6.60 -14.26 -2.29
N THR A 368 5.99 -15.11 -3.11
CA THR A 368 5.92 -14.90 -4.57
C THR A 368 4.55 -15.14 -5.18
N ASP A 369 3.56 -15.43 -4.36
CA ASP A 369 2.22 -15.89 -4.73
C ASP A 369 1.15 -14.93 -4.19
N LEU A 370 1.46 -13.63 -4.16
CA LEU A 370 0.50 -12.57 -3.85
C LEU A 370 -0.14 -12.06 -5.15
N ALA A 371 -1.38 -11.64 -5.08
CA ALA A 371 -2.01 -10.74 -6.04
C ALA A 371 -1.90 -9.29 -5.55
N LEU A 372 -1.96 -8.32 -6.44
CA LEU A 372 -2.01 -6.91 -6.05
C LEU A 372 -3.28 -6.65 -5.18
N PRO A 373 -3.17 -5.89 -4.07
CA PRO A 373 -4.23 -5.77 -3.06
C PRO A 373 -5.36 -4.80 -3.45
N PHE A 374 -5.71 -4.71 -4.73
CA PHE A 374 -6.75 -3.82 -5.25
C PHE A 374 -7.34 -4.38 -6.54
N ALA A 375 -8.53 -3.94 -6.91
CA ALA A 375 -9.09 -4.21 -8.23
C ALA A 375 -8.65 -3.14 -9.25
N GLY A 376 -8.54 -3.55 -10.51
CA GLY A 376 -8.27 -2.64 -11.62
C GLY A 376 -6.84 -2.10 -11.58
N GLU A 377 -6.66 -0.84 -11.96
CA GLU A 377 -5.34 -0.22 -12.04
C GLU A 377 -5.11 0.69 -10.84
N ARG A 378 -3.91 0.66 -10.26
CA ARG A 378 -3.45 1.63 -9.26
C ARG A 378 -2.02 2.05 -9.50
N TYR A 379 -1.70 3.22 -8.99
CA TYR A 379 -0.35 3.75 -9.05
C TYR A 379 0.44 3.30 -7.83
N CYS A 380 1.56 2.64 -8.07
CA CYS A 380 2.58 2.39 -7.07
C CYS A 380 3.35 3.69 -6.89
N VAL A 381 3.08 4.37 -5.78
CA VAL A 381 3.77 5.59 -5.38
C VAL A 381 5.20 5.22 -4.97
N GLN A 382 5.31 4.11 -4.26
CA GLN A 382 6.57 3.62 -3.71
C GLN A 382 6.63 2.09 -3.81
N GLY A 383 7.76 1.58 -4.32
CA GLY A 383 8.10 0.16 -4.29
C GLY A 383 9.28 -0.15 -3.37
N HIS A 384 9.79 -1.38 -3.42
CA HIS A 384 11.00 -1.80 -2.70
C HIS A 384 12.14 -0.78 -2.87
N HIS A 385 12.75 -0.34 -1.78
CA HIS A 385 13.78 0.71 -1.76
C HIS A 385 13.36 2.05 -2.43
N GLY A 386 12.06 2.32 -2.51
CA GLY A 386 11.53 3.55 -3.09
C GLY A 386 11.94 4.77 -2.27
N PHE A 387 12.16 5.90 -2.94
CA PHE A 387 12.77 7.09 -2.34
C PHE A 387 11.80 7.97 -1.53
N ILE A 388 10.48 7.80 -1.70
CA ILE A 388 9.45 8.63 -1.07
C ILE A 388 8.87 7.87 0.13
N SER A 389 9.42 7.98 1.34
CA SER A 389 8.75 7.67 2.64
C SER A 389 8.81 6.27 3.32
N HIS A 390 9.80 5.41 3.08
CA HIS A 390 10.00 4.19 3.90
C HIS A 390 11.17 4.25 4.90
N PHE A 391 11.51 5.45 5.41
CA PHE A 391 12.73 5.60 6.22
C PHE A 391 12.52 6.41 7.50
N PHE A 392 11.51 6.04 8.28
CA PHE A 392 11.46 6.42 9.69
C PHE A 392 12.15 5.35 10.55
N ARG A 393 13.50 5.33 10.52
CA ARG A 393 14.24 4.80 11.66
C ARG A 393 14.07 5.78 12.82
N ARG A 394 12.91 5.74 13.49
CA ARG A 394 12.82 6.31 14.84
C ARG A 394 13.84 5.52 15.65
N TRP A 395 14.77 6.27 16.22
CA TRP A 395 15.88 5.78 17.02
C TRP A 395 15.48 4.58 17.89
N GLN A 396 16.44 3.67 18.10
CA GLN A 396 16.54 2.81 19.29
C GLN A 396 16.66 3.70 20.54
N GLU A 397 15.70 4.57 20.79
CA GLU A 397 15.45 5.06 22.13
C GLU A 397 14.58 3.98 22.76
N PRO A 398 15.06 3.27 23.80
CA PRO A 398 14.11 2.62 24.68
C PRO A 398 13.16 3.74 25.09
N ASN A 399 11.87 3.57 24.84
CA ASN A 399 10.88 4.43 25.47
C ASN A 399 11.27 4.55 26.95
N ARG A 400 11.00 5.69 27.59
CA ARG A 400 11.25 5.95 29.03
C ARG A 400 10.75 4.86 30.00
N ALA A 401 10.10 3.80 29.51
CA ALA A 401 9.59 2.63 30.21
C ALA A 401 10.28 1.28 29.83
N GLY A 402 11.35 1.24 29.03
CA GLY A 402 12.05 -0.01 28.69
C GLY A 402 11.25 -1.01 27.84
N VAL A 403 10.11 -0.59 27.28
CA VAL A 403 9.28 -1.40 26.37
C VAL A 403 9.77 -1.17 24.95
N MET A 404 10.29 -2.22 24.33
CA MET A 404 10.58 -2.29 22.90
C MET A 404 9.23 -2.17 22.15
N THR A 405 8.91 -0.98 21.65
CA THR A 405 7.74 -0.81 20.79
C THR A 405 8.04 -1.40 19.42
N THR A 406 7.09 -2.17 18.92
CA THR A 406 7.08 -3.07 17.76
C THR A 406 7.39 -2.46 16.38
N TRP A 407 7.96 -1.25 16.31
CA TRP A 407 8.18 -0.49 15.07
C TRP A 407 9.65 -0.47 14.62
N THR A 408 10.44 -1.48 14.99
CA THR A 408 11.80 -1.68 14.44
C THR A 408 11.77 -2.48 13.13
N THR A 409 10.65 -2.43 12.41
CA THR A 409 10.46 -3.20 11.19
C THR A 409 10.95 -2.39 10.02
N ASP A 410 11.90 -2.95 9.31
CA ASP A 410 12.49 -2.39 8.11
C ASP A 410 11.42 -2.19 7.01
N GLU A 411 11.06 -0.94 6.71
CA GLU A 411 10.09 -0.58 5.67
C GLU A 411 10.71 -0.63 4.26
N GLU A 412 11.97 -1.06 4.12
CA GLU A 412 12.69 -1.23 2.84
C GLU A 412 11.90 -2.06 1.82
N PHE A 413 11.08 -3.01 2.29
CA PHE A 413 10.27 -3.90 1.46
C PHE A 413 8.79 -3.55 1.37
N SER A 414 8.43 -2.36 1.81
CA SER A 414 7.04 -1.90 1.78
C SER A 414 6.66 -1.39 0.39
N TYR A 415 5.35 -1.38 0.14
CA TYR A 415 4.71 -0.88 -1.06
C TYR A 415 3.61 0.10 -0.69
N ASP A 416 3.61 1.24 -1.37
CA ASP A 416 2.53 2.21 -1.28
C ASP A 416 1.80 2.32 -2.62
N TRP A 417 0.49 2.05 -2.62
CA TRP A 417 -0.37 2.31 -3.77
C TRP A 417 -1.38 3.41 -3.48
N SER A 418 -1.52 4.36 -4.39
CA SER A 418 -2.55 5.39 -4.28
C SER A 418 -3.94 4.74 -4.41
N LEU A 419 -4.81 4.97 -3.44
CA LEU A 419 -6.21 4.58 -3.49
C LEU A 419 -7.06 5.78 -3.05
N PRO A 420 -8.23 6.02 -3.66
CA PRO A 420 -9.14 7.06 -3.19
C PRO A 420 -9.54 6.83 -1.73
N LEU A 421 -9.76 7.92 -1.00
CA LEU A 421 -10.24 7.86 0.37
C LEU A 421 -11.57 7.09 0.43
N GLY A 422 -11.67 6.11 1.33
CA GLY A 422 -12.84 5.26 1.49
C GLY A 422 -12.94 4.09 0.51
N HIS A 423 -12.06 3.98 -0.48
CA HIS A 423 -12.10 2.87 -1.44
C HIS A 423 -11.69 1.54 -0.77
N PRO A 424 -12.39 0.43 -0.99
CA PRO A 424 -11.99 -0.85 -0.43
C PRO A 424 -10.70 -1.36 -1.09
N PHE A 425 -9.78 -1.88 -0.29
CA PHE A 425 -8.66 -2.69 -0.77
C PHE A 425 -8.93 -4.18 -0.53
N LEU A 426 -8.26 -5.01 -1.32
CA LEU A 426 -8.52 -6.44 -1.40
C LEU A 426 -7.44 -7.24 -0.68
N CYS A 427 -7.81 -8.43 -0.22
CA CYS A 427 -6.87 -9.39 0.30
C CYS A 427 -5.94 -9.88 -0.82
N ALA A 428 -4.62 -9.70 -0.62
CA ALA A 428 -3.59 -10.04 -1.60
C ALA A 428 -3.40 -11.55 -1.76
N LYS A 429 -3.65 -12.31 -0.69
CA LYS A 429 -3.48 -13.76 -0.65
C LYS A 429 -4.34 -14.31 0.47
N GLU A 430 -4.89 -15.48 0.23
CA GLU A 430 -5.72 -16.16 1.21
C GLU A 430 -5.04 -16.36 2.57
N GLY A 431 -5.80 -16.18 3.64
CA GLY A 431 -5.30 -16.25 4.99
C GLY A 431 -6.38 -15.93 6.02
N HIS A 432 -5.94 -15.46 7.18
CA HIS A 432 -6.83 -15.13 8.29
C HIS A 432 -6.53 -13.76 8.84
N ILE A 433 -7.57 -12.97 9.07
CA ILE A 433 -7.47 -11.71 9.78
C ILE A 433 -7.13 -12.02 11.23
N VAL A 434 -5.93 -11.61 11.66
CA VAL A 434 -5.39 -11.88 13.00
C VAL A 434 -5.30 -10.64 13.88
N ALA A 435 -5.40 -9.44 13.30
CA ALA A 435 -5.55 -8.20 14.04
C ALA A 435 -6.04 -7.08 13.12
N PHE A 436 -6.72 -6.09 13.69
CA PHE A 436 -7.08 -4.87 13.00
C PHE A 436 -7.26 -3.69 13.97
N ARG A 437 -7.03 -2.47 13.48
CA ARG A 437 -7.27 -1.24 14.23
C ARG A 437 -7.92 -0.23 13.30
N GLU A 438 -8.92 0.46 13.79
CA GLU A 438 -9.66 1.46 13.02
C GLU A 438 -10.15 2.66 13.86
N ASP A 439 -9.54 2.87 15.04
CA ASP A 439 -9.95 3.90 16.00
C ASP A 439 -9.29 5.26 15.77
N LYS A 440 -8.21 5.33 14.99
CA LYS A 440 -7.46 6.58 14.72
C LYS A 440 -8.09 7.39 13.60
N ASP A 441 -7.94 8.71 13.71
CA ASP A 441 -8.42 9.69 12.73
C ASP A 441 -7.36 10.77 12.46
N GLY A 442 -7.30 11.25 11.21
CA GLY A 442 -6.32 12.21 10.72
C GLY A 442 -4.89 11.65 10.58
N ASN A 443 -3.98 12.48 10.09
CA ASN A 443 -2.56 12.15 9.89
C ASN A 443 -1.64 13.14 10.62
N THR A 444 -0.33 12.91 10.56
CA THR A 444 0.67 13.80 11.17
C THR A 444 0.70 15.22 10.60
N MET A 445 0.15 15.47 9.40
CA MET A 445 0.04 16.82 8.84
C MET A 445 -1.12 17.60 9.44
N SER A 446 -2.26 16.94 9.71
CA SER A 446 -3.46 17.56 10.30
C SER A 446 -3.49 17.49 11.83
N SER A 447 -2.85 16.47 12.40
CA SER A 447 -2.75 16.19 13.82
C SER A 447 -1.34 15.66 14.13
N PRO A 448 -0.37 16.54 14.46
CA PRO A 448 1.04 16.16 14.62
C PRO A 448 1.32 15.07 15.66
N SER A 449 0.36 14.77 16.54
CA SER A 449 0.45 13.70 17.53
C SER A 449 -0.09 12.35 17.04
N ASN A 450 -0.75 12.28 15.89
CA ASN A 450 -1.24 11.01 15.35
C ASN A 450 -0.19 10.33 14.45
N ASP A 451 0.80 9.69 15.09
CA ASP A 451 1.82 8.87 14.43
C ASP A 451 1.41 7.40 14.28
N VAL A 452 0.14 7.07 14.54
CA VAL A 452 -0.36 5.70 14.58
C VAL A 452 -1.34 5.44 13.43
N ALA A 453 -0.97 4.52 12.54
CA ALA A 453 -1.86 4.06 11.48
C ALA A 453 -2.95 3.11 12.03
N ASN A 454 -4.12 3.16 11.40
CA ASN A 454 -5.08 2.06 11.41
C ASN A 454 -4.56 0.93 10.49
N TYR A 455 -4.93 -0.31 10.77
CA TYR A 455 -4.40 -1.49 10.08
C TYR A 455 -5.35 -2.67 10.01
N VAL A 456 -5.11 -3.61 9.09
CA VAL A 456 -5.61 -4.99 9.08
C VAL A 456 -4.44 -5.91 8.78
N TYR A 457 -4.30 -7.00 9.52
CA TYR A 457 -3.22 -7.98 9.34
C TYR A 457 -3.79 -9.36 8.99
N VAL A 458 -3.24 -9.96 7.94
CA VAL A 458 -3.67 -11.26 7.43
C VAL A 458 -2.53 -12.27 7.54
N LYS A 459 -2.69 -13.33 8.32
CA LYS A 459 -1.74 -14.43 8.45
C LYS A 459 -2.00 -15.50 7.41
N HIS A 460 -0.98 -15.84 6.63
CA HIS A 460 -1.02 -16.85 5.58
C HIS A 460 -0.56 -18.22 6.09
N ARG A 461 -0.86 -19.27 5.32
CA ARG A 461 -0.51 -20.67 5.62
C ARG A 461 0.99 -20.90 5.79
N ASP A 462 1.82 -20.20 5.02
CA ASP A 462 3.29 -20.28 5.10
C ASP A 462 3.86 -19.60 6.36
N GLY A 463 3.00 -19.07 7.23
CA GLY A 463 3.37 -18.38 8.45
C GLY A 463 3.74 -16.91 8.22
N THR A 464 3.69 -16.39 7.00
CA THR A 464 3.88 -14.96 6.77
C THR A 464 2.64 -14.17 7.15
N VAL A 465 2.80 -12.88 7.45
CA VAL A 465 1.69 -11.98 7.79
C VAL A 465 1.75 -10.75 6.90
N ALA A 466 0.75 -10.58 6.03
CA ALA A 466 0.57 -9.37 5.27
C ALA A 466 -0.03 -8.27 6.15
N HIS A 467 0.60 -7.10 6.14
CA HIS A 467 0.17 -5.92 6.86
C HIS A 467 -0.38 -4.90 5.88
N TYR A 468 -1.59 -4.42 6.14
CA TYR A 468 -2.29 -3.40 5.37
C TYR A 468 -2.52 -2.21 6.28
N LEU A 469 -1.98 -1.04 5.95
CA LEU A 469 -1.95 0.15 6.81
C LEU A 469 -2.67 1.35 6.19
N HIS A 470 -2.82 2.41 6.99
CA HIS A 470 -3.46 3.69 6.66
C HIS A 470 -4.95 3.59 6.36
N LEU A 471 -5.66 2.64 6.97
CA LEU A 471 -7.12 2.52 6.87
C LEU A 471 -7.83 3.77 7.41
N GLN A 472 -9.01 4.09 6.88
CA GLN A 472 -9.83 5.16 7.47
C GLN A 472 -10.40 4.75 8.83
N GLN A 473 -10.80 5.73 9.64
CA GLN A 473 -11.52 5.44 10.88
C GLN A 473 -12.81 4.66 10.58
N GLY A 474 -13.05 3.56 11.28
CA GLY A 474 -14.19 2.67 11.03
C GLY A 474 -14.17 1.95 9.67
N GLY A 475 -13.03 1.97 8.95
CA GLY A 475 -12.93 1.46 7.58
C GLY A 475 -13.05 -0.06 7.45
N PHE A 476 -12.70 -0.83 8.48
CA PHE A 476 -12.87 -2.28 8.49
C PHE A 476 -14.32 -2.65 8.75
N THR A 477 -14.93 -2.06 9.77
CA THR A 477 -16.33 -2.27 10.16
C THR A 477 -17.30 -1.82 9.06
N ALA A 478 -17.03 -0.70 8.40
CA ALA A 478 -17.87 -0.19 7.31
C ALA A 478 -17.90 -1.13 6.10
N VAL A 479 -16.76 -1.73 5.77
CA VAL A 479 -16.66 -2.70 4.66
C VAL A 479 -17.21 -4.05 5.08
N ASN A 480 -16.99 -4.49 6.31
CA ASN A 480 -17.35 -5.82 6.79
C ASN A 480 -18.31 -5.80 7.99
N PRO A 481 -19.57 -5.35 7.80
CA PRO A 481 -20.53 -5.20 8.91
C PRO A 481 -20.86 -6.53 9.60
N ALA A 482 -20.76 -7.65 8.89
CA ALA A 482 -21.01 -8.99 9.45
C ALA A 482 -19.96 -9.43 10.49
N ILE A 483 -18.79 -8.79 10.53
CA ILE A 483 -17.69 -9.09 11.48
C ILE A 483 -17.30 -7.88 12.33
N ALA A 484 -18.12 -6.83 12.36
CA ALA A 484 -17.89 -5.60 13.12
C ALA A 484 -17.77 -5.81 14.64
N ALA A 485 -18.39 -6.88 15.15
CA ALA A 485 -18.37 -7.21 16.58
C ALA A 485 -17.02 -7.77 17.04
N LEU A 486 -16.19 -8.27 16.12
CA LEU A 486 -14.88 -8.83 16.46
C LEU A 486 -13.96 -7.74 16.99
N LYS A 487 -12.99 -8.15 17.79
CA LYS A 487 -11.87 -7.31 18.20
C LYS A 487 -10.61 -8.08 17.95
N GLY A 488 -9.68 -7.52 17.20
CA GLY A 488 -8.36 -8.11 17.02
C GLY A 488 -7.33 -7.04 17.16
N THR A 489 -6.37 -7.14 18.07
CA THR A 489 -5.31 -6.13 18.21
C THR A 489 -3.96 -6.80 18.28
N LEU A 490 -2.94 -6.02 17.95
CA LEU A 490 -1.57 -6.36 18.31
C LEU A 490 -1.28 -5.89 19.74
N SER A 491 -0.88 -6.80 20.63
CA SER A 491 -0.42 -6.49 22.00
C SER A 491 1.04 -6.94 22.16
N GLY A 492 1.97 -5.99 22.18
CA GLY A 492 3.39 -6.30 22.07
C GLY A 492 3.69 -6.99 20.73
N ASP A 493 4.25 -8.20 20.79
CA ASP A 493 4.54 -9.06 19.63
C ASP A 493 3.47 -10.13 19.35
N GLU A 494 2.39 -10.17 20.13
CA GLU A 494 1.35 -11.19 20.05
C GLU A 494 0.07 -10.65 19.40
N TYR A 495 -0.48 -11.43 18.47
CA TYR A 495 -1.79 -11.15 17.89
C TYR A 495 -2.87 -11.64 18.85
N VAL A 496 -3.67 -10.72 19.37
CA VAL A 496 -4.78 -11.03 20.27
C VAL A 496 -6.07 -10.82 19.51
N PHE A 497 -6.87 -11.87 19.37
CA PHE A 497 -8.15 -11.83 18.68
C PHE A 497 -9.25 -12.33 19.62
N ASP A 498 -10.29 -11.52 19.82
CA ASP A 498 -11.49 -11.87 20.58
C ASP A 498 -12.29 -12.86 19.74
N GLY A 499 -12.20 -14.13 20.12
CA GLY A 499 -12.77 -15.24 19.36
C GLY A 499 -11.80 -15.76 18.31
N ASN A 500 -12.35 -16.42 17.29
CA ASN A 500 -11.53 -17.08 16.29
C ASN A 500 -11.15 -16.12 15.14
N PRO A 501 -9.90 -16.17 14.62
CA PRO A 501 -9.49 -15.40 13.45
C PRO A 501 -10.43 -15.59 12.26
N VAL A 502 -10.74 -14.53 11.51
CA VAL A 502 -11.67 -14.62 10.38
C VAL A 502 -10.93 -15.03 9.13
N HIS A 503 -11.38 -16.07 8.46
CA HIS A 503 -10.81 -16.43 7.18
C HIS A 503 -11.13 -15.37 6.11
N CYS A 504 -10.14 -15.03 5.29
CA CYS A 504 -10.31 -14.22 4.11
C CYS A 504 -9.65 -14.85 2.88
N TRP A 505 -10.40 -14.94 1.79
CA TRP A 505 -9.92 -15.34 0.48
C TRP A 505 -9.22 -14.17 -0.20
N GLU A 506 -8.27 -14.49 -1.08
CA GLU A 506 -7.77 -13.51 -2.07
C GLU A 506 -8.96 -12.79 -2.74
N GLY A 507 -8.87 -11.47 -2.89
CA GLY A 507 -9.90 -10.66 -3.53
C GLY A 507 -11.07 -10.23 -2.64
N GLN A 508 -11.20 -10.74 -1.41
CA GLN A 508 -12.20 -10.19 -0.49
C GLN A 508 -11.79 -8.80 0.00
N GLN A 509 -12.77 -7.92 0.16
CA GLN A 509 -12.57 -6.56 0.65
C GLN A 509 -12.17 -6.61 2.12
N LEU A 510 -10.97 -6.11 2.45
CA LEU A 510 -10.46 -6.14 3.82
C LEU A 510 -10.88 -4.90 4.61
N ALA A 511 -10.68 -3.72 4.06
CA ALA A 511 -11.11 -2.46 4.67
C ALA A 511 -11.07 -1.32 3.66
N ALA A 512 -11.63 -0.18 4.06
CA ALA A 512 -11.55 1.05 3.30
C ALA A 512 -10.23 1.80 3.55
N THR A 513 -9.60 2.25 2.47
CA THR A 513 -8.40 3.10 2.49
C THR A 513 -8.65 4.41 3.21
N GLY A 514 -7.67 4.86 3.98
CA GLY A 514 -7.68 6.13 4.70
C GLY A 514 -6.52 7.03 4.33
N ASN A 515 -6.31 8.02 5.18
CA ASN A 515 -5.12 8.88 5.22
C ASN A 515 -4.79 9.10 6.71
N VAL A 516 -4.46 8.03 7.41
CA VAL A 516 -4.37 7.98 8.87
C VAL A 516 -2.98 7.57 9.35
N GLY A 517 -2.44 8.28 10.34
CA GLY A 517 -1.08 8.06 10.87
C GLY A 517 -0.01 8.89 10.13
N ILE A 518 1.20 8.37 10.00
CA ILE A 518 2.28 9.02 9.22
C ILE A 518 1.96 8.85 7.73
N SER A 519 1.20 9.79 7.17
CA SER A 519 0.70 9.70 5.79
C SER A 519 0.55 11.10 5.18
N MET A 520 0.90 11.24 3.90
CA MET A 520 0.82 12.51 3.16
C MET A 520 -0.48 12.67 2.36
N PHE A 521 -1.08 11.56 1.90
CA PHE A 521 -2.32 11.52 1.13
C PHE A 521 -2.94 10.12 1.23
N SER A 522 -4.13 9.89 0.66
CA SER A 522 -4.78 8.58 0.76
C SER A 522 -4.07 7.51 -0.08
N HIS A 523 -3.60 6.46 0.58
CA HIS A 523 -2.88 5.35 -0.02
C HIS A 523 -2.99 4.09 0.85
N LEU A 524 -2.69 2.93 0.27
CA LEU A 524 -2.50 1.68 0.98
C LEU A 524 -1.00 1.43 1.14
N HIS A 525 -0.55 1.34 2.38
CA HIS A 525 0.78 0.82 2.71
C HIS A 525 0.69 -0.68 2.97
N PHE A 526 1.59 -1.44 2.34
CA PHE A 526 1.59 -2.89 2.35
C PHE A 526 2.98 -3.45 2.57
N GLN A 527 3.08 -4.43 3.47
CA GLN A 527 4.33 -5.13 3.73
C GLN A 527 4.05 -6.55 4.22
N VAL A 528 5.02 -7.45 4.08
CA VAL A 528 4.87 -8.83 4.58
C VAL A 528 5.96 -9.14 5.59
N HIS A 529 5.54 -9.70 6.72
CA HIS A 529 6.40 -10.08 7.84
C HIS A 529 6.50 -11.59 7.95
N LEU A 530 7.62 -12.09 8.45
CA LEU A 530 7.68 -13.44 9.01
C LEU A 530 6.85 -13.50 10.30
N ALA A 531 6.19 -14.64 10.55
CA ALA A 531 5.64 -14.92 11.88
C ALA A 531 6.74 -14.72 12.94
N ALA A 532 6.36 -14.12 14.06
CA ALA A 532 7.25 -13.90 15.19
C ALA A 532 7.96 -15.21 15.56
N ARG A 533 9.28 -15.24 15.37
CA ARG A 533 10.19 -16.19 16.00
C ARG A 533 11.09 -15.40 16.95
N GLU A 534 11.84 -16.12 17.79
CA GLU A 534 12.67 -15.64 18.93
C GLU A 534 13.53 -14.36 18.68
N ASN A 535 13.75 -13.94 17.43
CA ASN A 535 14.55 -12.77 17.05
C ASN A 535 13.74 -11.58 16.47
N GLY A 536 12.42 -11.54 16.66
CA GLY A 536 11.56 -10.42 16.23
C GLY A 536 10.98 -10.56 14.82
N ARG A 537 10.11 -9.61 14.43
CA ARG A 537 9.43 -9.58 13.13
C ARG A 537 10.33 -8.93 12.08
N ALA A 538 10.79 -9.72 11.11
CA ALA A 538 11.51 -9.22 9.94
C ALA A 538 10.57 -9.13 8.74
N THR A 539 10.65 -8.03 8.01
CA THR A 539 9.98 -7.84 6.73
C THR A 539 10.66 -8.68 5.64
N LYS A 540 9.89 -9.05 4.61
CA LYS A 540 10.37 -9.83 3.47
C LYS A 540 10.04 -9.12 2.16
N PRO A 541 10.96 -9.10 1.20
CA PRO A 541 10.62 -8.69 -0.16
C PRO A 541 9.66 -9.71 -0.76
N VAL A 542 8.66 -9.20 -1.46
CA VAL A 542 7.59 -9.99 -2.08
C VAL A 542 7.51 -9.78 -3.58
N LYS A 543 6.95 -10.78 -4.27
CA LYS A 543 6.53 -10.69 -5.67
C LYS A 543 5.03 -10.91 -5.80
N PHE A 544 4.45 -10.20 -6.76
CA PHE A 544 3.09 -10.36 -7.22
C PHE A 544 3.03 -11.24 -8.47
N SER A 545 1.93 -11.94 -8.63
CA SER A 545 1.67 -12.89 -9.72
C SER A 545 0.94 -12.25 -10.91
N ASP A 546 0.51 -10.99 -10.78
CA ASP A 546 -0.27 -10.27 -11.77
C ASP A 546 0.49 -10.07 -13.10
N VAL A 547 -0.22 -10.12 -14.22
CA VAL A 547 0.34 -9.98 -15.56
C VAL A 547 1.07 -8.63 -15.74
N SER A 548 0.56 -7.55 -15.14
CA SER A 548 1.16 -6.22 -15.30
C SER A 548 2.54 -6.08 -14.65
N VAL A 549 2.87 -6.93 -13.67
CA VAL A 549 4.18 -6.93 -13.02
C VAL A 549 5.14 -7.96 -13.64
N ALA A 550 4.69 -8.77 -14.60
CA ALA A 550 5.51 -9.85 -15.17
C ALA A 550 6.77 -9.32 -15.86
N ILE A 551 6.68 -8.19 -16.58
CA ILE A 551 7.83 -7.51 -17.21
C ILE A 551 8.84 -6.97 -16.19
N HIS A 552 8.45 -6.92 -14.92
CA HIS A 552 9.23 -6.47 -13.77
C HIS A 552 9.56 -7.62 -12.82
N GLU A 553 9.46 -8.86 -13.30
CA GLU A 553 9.73 -10.09 -12.54
C GLU A 553 8.88 -10.20 -11.27
N GLY A 554 7.64 -9.70 -11.32
CA GLY A 554 6.70 -9.74 -10.20
C GLY A 554 6.79 -8.55 -9.24
N ARG A 555 7.52 -7.47 -9.58
CA ARG A 555 7.67 -6.29 -8.73
C ARG A 555 6.85 -5.10 -9.19
N CYS A 556 6.43 -4.29 -8.22
CA CYS A 556 6.14 -2.89 -8.46
C CYS A 556 7.39 -2.02 -8.26
N PHE A 557 7.54 -1.00 -9.11
CA PHE A 557 8.55 0.05 -8.99
C PHE A 557 7.85 1.35 -8.63
N SER A 558 8.58 2.21 -7.93
CA SER A 558 8.07 3.50 -7.51
C SER A 558 7.64 4.31 -8.72
N MET A 559 6.60 5.10 -8.52
CA MET A 559 6.09 6.03 -9.51
C MET A 559 5.61 5.40 -10.83
N ARG A 560 5.05 4.17 -10.76
CA ARG A 560 4.52 3.43 -11.92
C ARG A 560 3.12 2.89 -11.70
N LYS A 561 2.42 2.65 -12.80
CA LYS A 561 1.06 2.11 -12.80
C LYS A 561 1.07 0.60 -12.99
N TYR A 562 0.24 -0.07 -12.21
CA TYR A 562 0.07 -1.53 -12.26
C TYR A 562 -1.40 -1.88 -12.32
N ARG A 563 -1.73 -2.86 -13.16
CA ARG A 563 -3.06 -3.46 -13.25
C ARG A 563 -3.06 -4.75 -12.45
N SER A 564 -3.98 -4.82 -11.51
CA SER A 564 -4.23 -6.01 -10.73
C SER A 564 -5.15 -6.97 -11.49
N ASP A 565 -4.81 -8.25 -11.42
CA ASP A 565 -5.65 -9.38 -11.80
C ASP A 565 -6.52 -9.84 -10.61
N ASN A 566 -6.31 -9.27 -9.42
CA ASN A 566 -7.15 -9.49 -8.25
C ASN A 566 -8.56 -8.93 -8.49
N VAL A 567 -9.56 -9.68 -8.05
CA VAL A 567 -10.97 -9.39 -8.31
C VAL A 567 -11.70 -9.17 -7.02
N ASP A 568 -12.52 -8.13 -7.00
CA ASP A 568 -13.39 -7.83 -5.86
C ASP A 568 -14.42 -8.94 -5.68
N ARG A 569 -14.28 -9.70 -4.59
CA ARG A 569 -15.18 -10.79 -4.18
C ARG A 569 -16.17 -10.35 -3.10
N GLY A 570 -16.30 -9.05 -2.87
CA GLY A 570 -17.15 -8.47 -1.84
C GLY A 570 -16.55 -8.59 -0.44
N PRO A 571 -17.33 -8.24 0.60
CA PRO A 571 -16.85 -8.22 1.98
C PRO A 571 -16.51 -9.61 2.49
N VAL A 572 -15.65 -9.65 3.50
CA VAL A 572 -15.36 -10.86 4.26
C VAL A 572 -16.65 -11.34 4.93
N GLN A 573 -16.94 -12.64 4.76
CA GLN A 573 -18.11 -13.28 5.32
C GLN A 573 -17.67 -14.22 6.45
N VAL A 574 -18.37 -14.18 7.59
CA VAL A 574 -18.42 -15.35 8.47
C VAL A 574 -19.43 -16.29 7.85
N ARG A 575 -19.03 -17.52 7.55
CA ARG A 575 -19.96 -18.57 7.15
C ARG A 575 -20.09 -19.58 8.27
#